data_AF-A0A9P3UQF3-F1
#
_entry.id   AF-A0A9P3UQF3-F1
#
_cell.length_a   1.000
_cell.length_b   1.000
_cell.length_c   1.000
_cell.angle_alpha   90.00
_cell.angle_beta   90.00
_cell.angle_gamma   90.00
#
_symmetry.space_group_name_H-M   'P 1'
#
loop_
_entity.id
_entity.type
_entity.pdbx_description
1 polymer ?
#
loop_
_entity_poly.entity_id
_entity_poly.type
_entity_poly.pdbx_seq_one_letter_code
_entity_poly.pdbx_strand_id
1 'polypeptide(L)'
;MAHNPLPPGPPEYETSDAVRTAISLAYSSHFNPRGLEGFWYGAYAHVFADIASPYGGRILVHPQFPLSIPAVVVKEQQLQDDLAKAGLPWAAGDLAQHVNPGQVPAPADAPSKNAPATRRSVRVAEKLQRKAEESEKRKRDEEAALRRRQQQLVNEQLKFFETQGIVSRSSAASKAEKEAVTKQPDFVLSHVATVDLPNPGDDKQGQAHRVHRAGVKVFHYCSVLIAEVKKSPPRGRDSANEMQELEIFSDLEHAQTDLLQYCAVFFQRYEDAQSVIAFAAGGLYWQWSIVYRAEVPKLAWVQNPMFRDSDPQVEDFHTKFGLDYFVLGTEPSDAELRRIIQNQIHPLVHNAAHIGPAPQL
;
A
#
# COMPACT_ATOMS: atom_id res chain seq x y z
N MET A 1 0.40 -1.16 30.54
CA MET A 1 -0.32 -2.38 30.11
C MET A 1 0.76 -3.44 30.03
N ALA A 2 0.61 -4.59 30.69
CA ALA A 2 1.58 -5.66 30.51
C ALA A 2 1.50 -6.08 29.02
N HIS A 3 2.64 -6.16 28.33
CA HIS A 3 2.66 -6.76 27.00
C HIS A 3 2.02 -8.15 27.09
N ASN A 4 1.00 -8.41 26.27
CA ASN A 4 0.45 -9.75 26.17
C ASN A 4 1.62 -10.68 25.81
N PRO A 5 1.92 -11.69 26.65
CA PRO A 5 2.99 -12.62 26.33
C PRO A 5 2.67 -13.26 24.98
N LEU A 6 3.69 -13.42 24.15
CA LEU A 6 3.53 -14.16 22.90
C LEU A 6 3.04 -15.58 23.22
N PRO A 7 2.19 -16.15 22.36
CA PRO A 7 1.74 -17.52 22.56
C PRO A 7 2.96 -18.45 22.61
N PRO A 8 3.00 -19.41 23.55
CA PRO A 8 4.16 -20.28 23.75
C PRO A 8 4.40 -21.24 22.58
N GLY A 9 3.39 -21.43 21.72
CA GLY A 9 3.48 -22.21 20.49
C GLY A 9 2.67 -21.56 19.38
N PRO A 10 2.79 -22.10 18.15
CA PRO A 10 2.03 -21.58 17.03
C PRO A 10 0.53 -21.78 17.28
N PRO A 11 -0.30 -20.75 17.06
CA PRO A 11 -1.74 -20.89 17.25
C PRO A 11 -2.28 -21.92 16.25
N GLU A 12 -3.28 -22.69 16.69
CA GLU A 12 -4.10 -23.45 15.76
C GLU A 12 -4.97 -22.48 14.96
N TYR A 13 -5.29 -22.85 13.72
CA TYR A 13 -6.20 -22.11 12.87
C TYR A 13 -7.35 -23.03 12.49
N GLU A 14 -8.56 -22.52 12.72
CA GLU A 14 -9.82 -23.07 12.24
C GLU A 14 -10.59 -21.90 11.64
N THR A 15 -11.23 -22.12 10.49
CA THR A 15 -12.08 -21.10 9.86
C THR A 15 -13.20 -20.68 10.81
N SER A 16 -13.19 -19.40 11.21
CA SER A 16 -14.20 -18.82 12.08
C SER A 16 -15.58 -18.66 11.42
N ASP A 17 -16.61 -18.52 12.24
CA ASP A 17 -17.97 -18.21 11.76
C ASP A 17 -18.05 -16.88 11.00
N ALA A 18 -17.17 -15.92 11.32
CA ALA A 18 -17.07 -14.66 10.59
C ALA A 18 -16.62 -14.89 9.14
N VAL A 19 -15.58 -15.72 8.94
CA VAL A 19 -15.12 -16.11 7.59
C VAL A 19 -16.23 -16.85 6.85
N ARG A 20 -16.89 -17.85 7.47
CA ARG A 20 -17.99 -18.61 6.85
C ARG A 20 -19.16 -17.70 6.44
N THR A 21 -19.52 -16.76 7.30
CA THR A 21 -20.59 -15.78 7.03
C THR A 21 -20.20 -14.86 5.87
N ALA A 22 -18.96 -14.38 5.84
CA ALA A 22 -18.46 -13.53 4.77
C ALA A 22 -18.40 -14.27 3.42
N ILE A 23 -17.98 -15.54 3.40
CA ILE A 23 -18.04 -16.40 2.20
C ILE A 23 -19.49 -16.53 1.73
N SER A 24 -20.43 -16.82 2.64
CA SER A 24 -21.85 -16.93 2.30
C SER A 24 -22.40 -15.63 1.68
N LEU A 25 -22.05 -14.47 2.25
CA LEU A 25 -22.41 -13.16 1.71
C LEU A 25 -21.81 -12.94 0.31
N ALA A 26 -20.53 -13.27 0.12
CA ALA A 26 -19.85 -13.13 -1.17
C ALA A 26 -20.43 -14.04 -2.25
N TYR A 27 -20.87 -15.24 -1.87
CA TYR A 27 -21.53 -16.19 -2.75
C TYR A 27 -22.99 -15.89 -3.03
N SER A 28 -23.65 -15.08 -2.22
CA SER A 28 -25.08 -14.80 -2.35
C SER A 28 -25.42 -14.24 -3.73
N SER A 29 -26.35 -14.90 -4.44
CA SER A 29 -26.92 -14.39 -5.69
C SER A 29 -27.79 -13.15 -5.46
N HIS A 30 -28.27 -12.94 -4.24
CA HIS A 30 -29.06 -11.77 -3.86
C HIS A 30 -28.16 -10.56 -3.56
N PHE A 31 -27.14 -10.73 -2.71
CA PHE A 31 -26.28 -9.62 -2.28
C PHE A 31 -25.11 -9.34 -3.23
N ASN A 32 -24.57 -10.36 -3.88
CA ASN A 32 -23.50 -10.22 -4.86
C ASN A 32 -23.90 -10.82 -6.22
N PRO A 33 -24.99 -10.39 -6.89
CA PRO A 33 -25.50 -11.01 -8.12
C PRO A 33 -24.48 -11.06 -9.27
N ARG A 34 -23.52 -10.12 -9.26
CA ARG A 34 -22.51 -9.95 -10.30
C ARG A 34 -21.18 -10.66 -10.02
N GLY A 35 -21.03 -11.31 -8.86
CA GLY A 35 -19.77 -11.96 -8.48
C GLY A 35 -18.61 -10.96 -8.38
N LEU A 36 -18.87 -9.76 -7.85
CA LEU A 36 -17.85 -8.71 -7.73
C LEU A 36 -16.77 -9.13 -6.73
N GLU A 37 -15.54 -8.79 -7.09
CA GLU A 37 -14.32 -9.04 -6.30
C GLU A 37 -14.39 -8.47 -4.88
N GLY A 38 -14.86 -7.22 -4.73
CA GLY A 38 -14.88 -6.55 -3.42
C GLY A 38 -15.71 -7.24 -2.33
N PHE A 39 -16.63 -8.17 -2.68
CA PHE A 39 -17.33 -8.97 -1.68
C PHE A 39 -16.44 -10.04 -1.02
N TRP A 40 -15.39 -10.47 -1.71
CA TRP A 40 -14.44 -11.47 -1.22
C TRP A 40 -13.46 -10.91 -0.19
N TYR A 41 -13.25 -9.58 -0.19
CA TYR A 41 -12.37 -8.93 0.77
C TYR A 41 -12.81 -9.15 2.21
N GLY A 42 -14.12 -9.25 2.49
CA GLY A 42 -14.61 -9.54 3.83
C GLY A 42 -14.12 -10.91 4.35
N ALA A 43 -14.16 -11.94 3.50
CA ALA A 43 -13.70 -13.27 3.88
C ALA A 43 -12.21 -13.27 4.19
N TYR A 44 -11.36 -12.75 3.30
CA TYR A 44 -9.92 -12.72 3.50
C TYR A 44 -9.48 -11.76 4.61
N ALA A 45 -10.16 -10.63 4.81
CA ALA A 45 -9.89 -9.75 5.95
C ALA A 45 -10.09 -10.48 7.28
N HIS A 46 -11.14 -11.30 7.40
CA HIS A 46 -11.36 -12.13 8.59
C HIS A 46 -10.32 -13.24 8.72
N VAL A 47 -9.96 -13.94 7.64
CA VAL A 47 -8.88 -14.96 7.66
C VAL A 47 -7.58 -14.36 8.20
N PHE A 48 -7.16 -13.21 7.66
CA PHE A 48 -5.93 -12.56 8.07
C PHE A 48 -6.00 -11.98 9.48
N ALA A 49 -7.18 -11.50 9.91
CA ALA A 49 -7.40 -11.06 11.28
C ALA A 49 -7.31 -12.25 12.27
N ASP A 50 -7.87 -13.41 11.92
CA ASP A 50 -7.81 -14.63 12.72
C ASP A 50 -6.35 -15.13 12.84
N ILE A 51 -5.56 -15.03 11.76
CA ILE A 51 -4.11 -15.31 11.78
C ILE A 51 -3.34 -14.33 12.68
N ALA A 52 -3.67 -13.04 12.62
CA ALA A 52 -2.94 -11.98 13.33
C ALA A 52 -3.27 -11.89 14.83
N SER A 53 -4.53 -12.19 15.19
CA SER A 53 -5.08 -12.01 16.54
C SER A 53 -4.25 -12.66 17.66
N PRO A 54 -3.79 -13.92 17.54
CA PRO A 54 -2.99 -14.57 18.58
C PRO A 54 -1.65 -13.88 18.89
N TYR A 55 -1.14 -13.04 17.99
CA TYR A 55 0.16 -12.37 18.14
C TYR A 55 0.11 -11.04 18.88
N GLY A 56 -1.06 -10.66 19.43
CA GLY A 56 -1.17 -9.51 20.34
C GLY A 56 -0.71 -8.18 19.73
N GLY A 57 -0.89 -8.00 18.42
CA GLY A 57 -0.49 -6.79 17.68
C GLY A 57 0.92 -6.83 17.09
N ARG A 58 1.66 -7.95 17.19
CA ARG A 58 2.95 -8.11 16.47
C ARG A 58 2.78 -8.45 15.00
N ILE A 59 1.62 -8.96 14.61
CA ILE A 59 1.22 -9.08 13.22
C ILE A 59 0.07 -8.09 12.99
N LEU A 60 0.20 -7.25 11.97
CA LEU A 60 -0.79 -6.27 11.56
C LEU A 60 -1.30 -6.62 10.18
N VAL A 61 -2.61 -6.46 9.97
CA VAL A 61 -3.26 -6.64 8.65
C VAL A 61 -3.46 -5.26 8.03
N HIS A 62 -2.94 -5.07 6.84
CA HIS A 62 -3.03 -3.84 6.08
C HIS A 62 -3.84 -4.07 4.80
N PRO A 63 -5.13 -3.68 4.76
CA PRO A 63 -5.89 -3.69 3.51
C PRO A 63 -5.37 -2.58 2.59
N GLN A 64 -5.28 -2.87 1.30
CA GLN A 64 -4.90 -1.93 0.25
C GLN A 64 -3.58 -1.20 0.57
N PHE A 65 -2.54 -1.96 0.93
CA PHE A 65 -1.27 -1.41 1.42
C PHE A 65 -0.46 -0.78 0.29
N PRO A 66 -0.12 0.52 0.34
CA PRO A 66 0.62 1.17 -0.73
C PRO A 66 2.11 0.76 -0.69
N LEU A 67 2.50 -0.10 -1.63
CA LEU A 67 3.90 -0.41 -1.93
C LEU A 67 4.42 0.61 -2.94
N SER A 68 5.16 1.60 -2.48
CA SER A 68 5.76 2.63 -3.34
C SER A 68 7.29 2.56 -3.40
N ILE A 69 7.84 2.81 -4.58
CA ILE A 69 9.26 3.12 -4.77
C ILE A 69 9.34 4.61 -5.13
N PRO A 70 10.07 5.42 -4.34
CA PRO A 70 10.25 6.83 -4.64
C PRO A 70 10.81 7.04 -6.05
N ALA A 71 10.38 8.11 -6.72
CA ALA A 71 10.83 8.47 -8.06
C ALA A 71 12.35 8.63 -8.15
N VAL A 72 13.00 9.07 -7.06
CA VAL A 72 14.46 9.17 -7.02
C VAL A 72 15.14 7.82 -7.17
N VAL A 73 14.63 6.78 -6.49
CA VAL A 73 15.17 5.42 -6.57
C VAL A 73 14.91 4.83 -7.96
N VAL A 74 13.73 5.09 -8.53
CA VAL A 74 13.41 4.70 -9.92
C VAL A 74 14.40 5.31 -10.91
N LYS A 75 14.64 6.62 -10.82
CA LYS A 75 15.56 7.34 -11.72
C LYS A 75 16.99 6.87 -11.57
N GLU A 76 17.41 6.64 -10.32
CA GLU A 76 18.73 6.10 -10.03
C GLU A 76 18.92 4.72 -10.69
N GLN A 77 17.94 3.82 -10.57
CA GLN A 77 17.99 2.51 -11.22
C GLN A 77 18.02 2.62 -12.76
N GLN A 78 17.21 3.50 -13.33
CA GLN A 78 17.21 3.74 -14.79
C GLN A 78 18.57 4.24 -15.27
N LEU A 79 19.18 5.18 -14.53
CA LEU A 79 20.50 5.68 -14.85
C LEU A 79 21.57 4.58 -14.74
N GLN A 80 21.51 3.73 -13.71
CA GLN A 80 22.39 2.57 -13.56
C GLN A 80 22.26 1.63 -14.76
N ASP A 81 21.05 1.32 -15.19
CA ASP A 81 20.78 0.43 -16.32
C ASP A 81 21.29 1.04 -17.64
N ASP A 82 21.11 2.34 -17.85
CA ASP A 82 21.57 3.05 -19.04
C ASP A 82 23.11 3.15 -19.10
N LEU A 83 23.77 3.41 -17.97
CA LEU A 83 25.23 3.39 -17.87
C LEU A 83 25.77 1.98 -18.12
N ALA A 84 25.15 0.95 -17.57
CA ALA A 84 25.52 -0.44 -17.82
C ALA A 84 25.41 -0.82 -19.31
N LYS A 85 24.32 -0.41 -19.98
CA LYS A 85 24.16 -0.59 -21.44
C LYS A 85 25.21 0.17 -22.25
N ALA A 86 25.64 1.33 -21.77
CA ALA A 86 26.70 2.11 -22.38
C ALA A 86 28.12 1.58 -22.07
N GLY A 87 28.25 0.55 -21.22
CA GLY A 87 29.55 0.03 -20.77
C GLY A 87 30.30 0.98 -19.84
N LEU A 88 29.59 1.89 -19.16
CA LEU A 88 30.15 2.88 -18.25
C LEU A 88 30.05 2.40 -16.79
N PRO A 89 31.09 2.61 -15.95
CA PRO A 89 31.06 2.20 -14.55
C PRO A 89 30.13 3.10 -13.73
N TRP A 90 29.37 2.49 -12.82
CA TRP A 90 28.61 3.23 -11.80
C TRP A 90 29.54 3.69 -10.68
N ALA A 91 29.73 5.00 -10.52
CA ALA A 91 30.35 5.58 -9.34
C ALA A 91 29.26 5.96 -8.34
N ALA A 92 29.02 5.11 -7.35
CA ALA A 92 28.10 5.40 -6.26
C ALA A 92 28.58 6.64 -5.49
N GLY A 93 27.96 7.81 -5.74
CA GLY A 93 28.30 9.05 -5.02
C GLY A 93 27.82 10.36 -5.65
N ASP A 94 27.60 10.44 -6.96
CA ASP A 94 27.46 11.75 -7.65
C ASP A 94 26.02 12.28 -7.81
N LEU A 95 24.99 11.48 -7.54
CA LEU A 95 23.59 11.87 -7.83
C LEU A 95 23.00 12.90 -6.85
N ALA A 96 23.54 13.01 -5.63
CA ALA A 96 23.01 13.93 -4.62
C ALA A 96 23.31 15.42 -4.94
N GLN A 97 24.16 15.73 -5.93
CA GLN A 97 24.63 17.10 -6.18
C GLN A 97 24.02 17.80 -7.40
N HIS A 98 23.21 17.11 -8.24
CA HIS A 98 22.78 17.66 -9.52
C HIS A 98 21.29 17.48 -9.81
N VAL A 99 20.43 18.09 -8.99
CA VAL A 99 19.05 18.42 -9.43
C VAL A 99 18.81 19.89 -9.14
N ASN A 100 19.00 20.74 -10.15
CA ASN A 100 18.67 22.16 -10.09
C ASN A 100 17.26 22.34 -10.67
N PRO A 101 16.20 22.49 -9.84
CA PRO A 101 14.82 22.46 -10.31
C PRO A 101 14.41 23.89 -10.69
N GLY A 102 14.84 24.34 -11.88
CA GLY A 102 14.59 25.70 -12.32
C GLY A 102 14.28 25.78 -13.81
N GLN A 103 13.05 25.42 -14.21
CA GLN A 103 12.28 26.06 -15.30
C GLN A 103 10.99 25.27 -15.59
N VAL A 104 9.84 25.85 -15.24
CA VAL A 104 8.52 25.44 -15.77
C VAL A 104 7.81 26.72 -16.25
N PRO A 105 7.36 26.82 -17.51
CA PRO A 105 6.67 27.99 -18.02
C PRO A 105 5.19 28.01 -17.63
N ALA A 106 4.66 29.22 -17.37
CA ALA A 106 3.28 29.47 -16.96
C ALA A 106 2.29 29.50 -18.15
N PRO A 107 1.03 29.07 -17.98
CA PRO A 107 0.00 29.20 -19.02
C PRO A 107 -0.64 30.60 -19.02
N ALA A 108 -1.06 31.04 -20.22
CA ALA A 108 -1.63 32.36 -20.51
C ALA A 108 -3.16 32.36 -20.54
N ASP A 109 -3.77 33.42 -19.99
CA ASP A 109 -5.22 33.67 -19.99
C ASP A 109 -5.68 34.41 -21.25
N ALA A 110 -6.92 34.15 -21.69
CA ALA A 110 -7.60 34.84 -22.80
C ALA A 110 -8.95 35.48 -22.37
N PRO A 111 -9.43 36.58 -23.03
CA PRO A 111 -10.52 37.41 -22.48
C PRO A 111 -11.84 37.47 -23.29
N SER A 112 -12.97 37.66 -22.57
CA SER A 112 -14.18 38.50 -22.86
C SER A 112 -15.09 38.15 -24.09
N LYS A 113 -16.41 38.47 -24.26
CA LYS A 113 -17.42 39.42 -23.71
C LYS A 113 -18.82 39.16 -24.37
N ASN A 114 -19.92 39.61 -23.71
CA ASN A 114 -21.13 40.33 -24.24
C ASN A 114 -22.56 39.79 -23.95
N ALA A 115 -23.31 40.56 -23.12
CA ALA A 115 -24.71 41.13 -23.17
C ALA A 115 -25.92 40.33 -23.76
N PRO A 116 -27.22 40.60 -23.43
CA PRO A 116 -27.82 41.89 -23.01
C PRO A 116 -28.99 41.84 -21.96
N ALA A 117 -29.67 42.98 -21.80
CA ALA A 117 -30.46 43.46 -20.67
C ALA A 117 -31.99 43.23 -20.71
N THR A 118 -32.64 43.35 -19.54
CA THR A 118 -34.00 43.90 -19.23
C THR A 118 -34.27 43.63 -17.72
N ARG A 119 -35.13 44.27 -16.91
CA ARG A 119 -36.24 45.23 -17.04
C ARG A 119 -36.47 45.90 -15.67
N ARG A 120 -37.04 47.10 -15.64
CA ARG A 120 -37.25 47.96 -14.46
C ARG A 120 -38.35 47.48 -13.49
N SER A 121 -38.05 46.51 -12.63
CA SER A 121 -38.62 46.38 -11.27
C SER A 121 -37.60 45.83 -10.27
N VAL A 122 -36.37 45.65 -10.74
CA VAL A 122 -35.28 44.90 -10.12
C VAL A 122 -34.42 45.79 -9.22
N ARG A 123 -34.45 47.13 -9.35
CA ARG A 123 -33.46 48.05 -8.70
C ARG A 123 -33.28 47.93 -7.19
N VAL A 124 -34.32 47.58 -6.43
CA VAL A 124 -34.20 47.40 -4.97
C VAL A 124 -33.64 46.01 -4.63
N ALA A 125 -34.09 44.97 -5.33
CA ALA A 125 -33.55 43.62 -5.25
C ALA A 125 -32.10 43.57 -5.76
N GLU A 126 -31.78 44.20 -6.89
CA GLU A 126 -30.44 44.40 -7.46
C GLU A 126 -29.51 45.15 -6.50
N LYS A 127 -30.03 46.13 -5.74
CA LYS A 127 -29.20 46.86 -4.77
C LYS A 127 -28.86 46.00 -3.56
N LEU A 128 -29.80 45.17 -3.10
CA LEU A 128 -29.54 44.19 -2.04
C LEU A 128 -28.65 43.05 -2.54
N GLN A 129 -28.88 42.57 -3.76
CA GLN A 129 -28.10 41.52 -4.41
C GLN A 129 -26.68 42.00 -4.71
N ARG A 130 -26.48 43.23 -5.23
CA ARG A 130 -25.15 43.83 -5.37
C ARG A 130 -24.44 43.97 -4.04
N LYS A 131 -25.12 44.38 -2.98
CA LYS A 131 -24.52 44.45 -1.64
C LYS A 131 -24.13 43.07 -1.12
N ALA A 132 -24.95 42.04 -1.37
CA ALA A 132 -24.64 40.67 -1.00
C ALA A 132 -23.44 40.12 -1.81
N GLU A 133 -23.42 40.34 -3.12
CA GLU A 133 -22.32 39.98 -4.02
C GLU A 133 -21.03 40.71 -3.67
N GLU A 134 -21.09 42.01 -3.36
CA GLU A 134 -19.93 42.78 -2.89
C GLU A 134 -19.43 42.28 -1.53
N SER A 135 -20.32 41.88 -0.63
CA SER A 135 -19.94 41.30 0.66
C SER A 135 -19.32 39.91 0.49
N GLU A 136 -19.86 39.05 -0.37
CA GLU A 136 -19.26 37.75 -0.67
C GLU A 136 -17.91 37.91 -1.34
N LYS A 137 -17.80 38.83 -2.30
CA LYS A 137 -16.55 39.13 -2.98
C LYS A 137 -15.49 39.60 -1.98
N ARG A 138 -15.84 40.51 -1.06
CA ARG A 138 -14.94 40.94 0.02
C ARG A 138 -14.50 39.78 0.89
N LYS A 139 -15.41 38.89 1.29
CA LYS A 139 -15.06 37.68 2.08
C LYS A 139 -14.11 36.76 1.31
N ARG A 140 -14.35 36.53 0.02
CA ARG A 140 -13.45 35.71 -0.83
C ARG A 140 -12.09 36.38 -1.01
N ASP A 141 -12.05 37.69 -1.20
CA ASP A 141 -10.82 38.46 -1.34
C ASP A 141 -10.01 38.46 -0.02
N GLU A 142 -10.68 38.61 1.13
CA GLU A 142 -10.07 38.51 2.47
C GLU A 142 -9.55 37.10 2.76
N GLU A 143 -10.32 36.05 2.44
CA GLU A 143 -9.88 34.66 2.60
C GLU A 143 -8.70 34.33 1.68
N ALA A 144 -8.73 34.79 0.43
CA ALA A 144 -7.63 34.63 -0.51
C ALA A 144 -6.37 35.39 -0.04
N ALA A 145 -6.53 36.60 0.51
CA ALA A 145 -5.42 37.35 1.10
C ALA A 145 -4.83 36.64 2.32
N LEU A 146 -5.67 36.07 3.19
CA LEU A 146 -5.24 35.30 4.34
C LEU A 146 -4.47 34.04 3.93
N ARG A 147 -4.97 33.28 2.94
CA ARG A 147 -4.26 32.12 2.38
C ARG A 147 -2.91 32.51 1.77
N ARG A 148 -2.84 33.61 1.02
CA ARG A 148 -1.57 34.14 0.48
C ARG A 148 -0.57 34.49 1.58
N ARG A 149 -1.03 35.12 2.66
CA ARG A 149 -0.18 35.47 3.82
C ARG A 149 0.33 34.23 4.55
N GLN A 150 -0.53 33.24 4.77
CA GLN A 150 -0.14 31.94 5.35
C GLN A 150 0.89 31.23 4.46
N GLN A 151 0.67 31.18 3.15
CA GLN A 151 1.62 30.59 2.20
C GLN A 151 2.97 31.33 2.18
N GLN A 152 2.97 32.66 2.30
CA GLN A 152 4.20 33.45 2.41
C GLN A 152 5.00 33.10 3.67
N LEU A 153 4.34 33.01 4.83
CA LEU A 153 4.98 32.63 6.09
C LEU A 153 5.60 31.22 6.02
N VAL A 154 4.87 30.24 5.46
CA VAL A 154 5.41 28.89 5.22
C VAL A 154 6.62 28.94 4.28
N ASN A 155 6.54 29.72 3.19
CA ASN A 155 7.64 29.87 2.23
C ASN A 155 8.89 30.53 2.82
N GLU A 156 8.73 31.47 3.76
CA GLU A 156 9.81 32.12 4.51
C GLU A 156 10.45 31.16 5.51
N GLN A 157 9.64 30.41 6.27
CA GLN A 157 10.13 29.34 7.15
C GLN A 157 10.91 28.28 6.37
N LEU A 158 10.39 27.85 5.21
CA LEU A 158 11.09 26.89 4.36
C LEU A 158 12.41 27.42 3.82
N LYS A 159 12.47 28.70 3.40
CA LYS A 159 13.75 29.33 3.01
C LYS A 159 14.76 29.32 4.15
N PHE A 160 14.32 29.62 5.37
CA PHE A 160 15.18 29.58 6.55
C PHE A 160 15.77 28.18 6.76
N PHE A 161 14.95 27.13 6.77
CA PHE A 161 15.43 25.74 6.91
C PHE A 161 16.33 25.28 5.76
N GLU A 162 16.07 25.75 4.54
CA GLU A 162 16.89 25.46 3.36
C GLU A 162 18.28 26.10 3.46
N THR A 163 18.38 27.35 3.91
CA THR A 163 19.69 28.01 4.13
C THR A 163 20.51 27.37 5.24
N GLN A 164 19.87 26.69 6.18
CA GLN A 164 20.53 25.94 7.25
C GLN A 164 20.91 24.51 6.82
N GLY A 165 20.57 24.08 5.61
CA GLY A 165 20.75 22.70 5.13
C GLY A 165 19.88 21.68 5.88
N ILE A 166 18.85 22.12 6.61
CA ILE A 166 18.00 21.26 7.44
C ILE A 166 16.92 20.60 6.58
N VAL A 167 16.29 21.35 5.65
CA VAL A 167 15.21 20.84 4.77
C VAL A 167 15.28 21.54 3.41
N SER A 168 15.29 20.77 2.33
CA SER A 168 15.15 21.31 0.97
C SER A 168 13.71 21.75 0.70
N ARG A 169 13.47 22.87 -0.01
CA ARG A 169 12.11 23.20 -0.47
C ARG A 169 11.50 22.11 -1.33
N SER A 170 12.32 21.32 -2.04
CA SER A 170 11.84 20.17 -2.81
C SER A 170 11.35 19.02 -1.94
N SER A 171 11.91 18.82 -0.73
CA SER A 171 11.44 17.78 0.20
C SER A 171 10.26 18.23 1.06
N ALA A 172 10.08 19.54 1.26
CA ALA A 172 8.96 20.08 2.02
C ALA A 172 7.66 20.29 1.21
N ALA A 173 7.74 20.36 -0.11
CA ALA A 173 6.55 20.42 -0.95
C ALA A 173 6.01 19.01 -1.19
N SER A 174 4.81 18.72 -0.67
CA SER A 174 4.07 17.47 -0.96
C SER A 174 3.55 17.45 -2.40
N LYS A 175 4.45 17.43 -3.38
CA LYS A 175 4.09 17.15 -4.77
C LYS A 175 4.02 15.65 -4.94
N ALA A 176 2.90 15.15 -5.47
CA ALA A 176 2.81 13.76 -5.90
C ALA A 176 3.98 13.47 -6.86
N GLU A 177 4.80 12.49 -6.52
CA GLU A 177 5.89 12.04 -7.38
C GLU A 177 5.30 11.31 -8.57
N LYS A 178 5.18 12.00 -9.71
CA LYS A 178 4.57 11.45 -10.94
C LYS A 178 5.26 10.19 -11.46
N GLU A 179 6.51 10.00 -11.09
CA GLU A 179 7.37 8.90 -11.55
C GLU A 179 7.60 7.84 -10.46
N ALA A 180 6.98 7.98 -9.29
CA ALA A 180 7.03 6.94 -8.28
C ALA A 180 6.23 5.72 -8.76
N VAL A 181 6.82 4.54 -8.64
CA VAL A 181 6.07 3.30 -8.89
C VAL A 181 5.28 3.01 -7.62
N THR A 182 3.95 3.03 -7.73
CA THR A 182 3.06 2.64 -6.63
C THR A 182 2.21 1.46 -7.05
N LYS A 183 2.22 0.43 -6.21
CA LYS A 183 1.38 -0.75 -6.28
C LYS A 183 0.60 -0.89 -5.00
N GLN A 184 -0.55 -1.54 -5.06
CA GLN A 184 -1.46 -1.61 -3.93
C GLN A 184 -2.05 -3.03 -3.86
N PRO A 185 -1.30 -4.00 -3.31
CA PRO A 185 -1.85 -5.31 -2.97
C PRO A 185 -3.11 -5.18 -2.11
N ASP A 186 -4.03 -6.12 -2.28
CA ASP A 186 -5.28 -6.15 -1.52
C ASP A 186 -5.05 -6.29 -0.02
N PHE A 187 -4.09 -7.15 0.38
CA PHE A 187 -3.70 -7.29 1.78
C PHE A 187 -2.19 -7.46 1.94
N VAL A 188 -1.67 -6.91 3.02
CA VAL A 188 -0.31 -7.19 3.50
C VAL A 188 -0.38 -7.52 4.99
N LEU A 189 0.27 -8.61 5.41
CA LEU A 189 0.55 -8.85 6.82
C LEU A 189 1.95 -8.33 7.11
N SER A 190 2.05 -7.44 8.09
CA SER A 190 3.32 -6.90 8.53
C SER A 190 3.65 -7.38 9.94
N HIS A 191 4.89 -7.82 10.11
CA HIS A 191 5.47 -8.08 11.41
C HIS A 191 6.04 -6.78 11.99
N VAL A 192 5.65 -6.49 13.22
CA VAL A 192 6.10 -5.31 13.97
C VAL A 192 6.68 -5.72 15.32
N ALA A 193 7.82 -5.12 15.66
CA ALA A 193 8.36 -5.19 17.02
C ALA A 193 8.30 -3.80 17.66
N THR A 194 7.80 -3.77 18.88
CA THR A 194 7.55 -2.55 19.64
C THR A 194 8.22 -2.60 21.00
N VAL A 195 8.61 -1.43 21.51
CA VAL A 195 8.97 -1.22 22.91
C VAL A 195 8.01 -0.24 23.55
N ASP A 196 7.64 -0.47 24.81
CA ASP A 196 6.88 0.51 25.59
C ASP A 196 7.69 1.79 25.77
N LEU A 197 7.04 2.94 25.56
CA LEU A 197 7.63 4.23 25.87
C LEU A 197 7.60 4.46 27.38
N PRO A 198 8.71 4.93 27.98
CA PRO A 198 8.76 5.21 29.41
C PRO A 198 7.73 6.27 29.79
N ASN A 199 7.28 6.24 31.04
CA ASN A 199 6.41 7.29 31.56
C ASN A 199 7.23 8.60 31.67
N PRO A 200 6.84 9.68 30.97
CA PRO A 200 7.58 10.93 30.98
C PRO A 200 7.44 11.73 32.28
N GLY A 201 6.65 11.26 33.26
CA GLY A 201 6.40 12.01 34.50
C GLY A 201 5.67 13.31 34.18
N ASP A 202 6.20 14.45 34.65
CA ASP A 202 5.62 15.79 34.44
C ASP A 202 6.08 16.48 33.15
N ASP A 203 6.93 15.84 32.32
CA ASP A 203 7.34 16.41 31.04
C ASP A 203 6.18 16.42 30.04
N LYS A 204 5.61 17.61 29.81
CA LYS A 204 4.50 17.83 28.88
C LYS A 204 4.82 17.39 27.45
N GLN A 205 6.07 17.58 26.99
CA GLN A 205 6.44 17.20 25.63
C GLN A 205 6.53 15.67 25.51
N GLY A 206 7.15 15.00 26.48
CA GLY A 206 7.15 13.55 26.59
C GLY A 206 5.75 12.95 26.70
N GLN A 207 4.85 13.58 27.47
CA GLN A 207 3.45 13.15 27.58
C GLN A 207 2.74 13.21 26.22
N ALA A 208 2.86 14.32 25.50
CA ALA A 208 2.27 14.47 24.17
C ALA A 208 2.86 13.45 23.19
N HIS A 209 4.18 13.27 23.20
CA HIS A 209 4.86 12.28 22.35
C HIS A 209 4.36 10.86 22.63
N ARG A 210 4.24 10.48 23.91
CA ARG A 210 3.74 9.17 24.33
C ARG A 210 2.29 8.97 23.90
N VAL A 211 1.42 9.97 24.06
CA VAL A 211 0.01 9.90 23.65
C VAL A 211 -0.11 9.74 22.13
N HIS A 212 0.62 10.52 21.33
CA HIS A 212 0.59 10.41 19.87
C HIS A 212 1.04 9.06 19.33
N ARG A 213 1.82 8.31 20.12
CA ARG A 213 2.29 6.96 19.77
C ARG A 213 1.56 5.85 20.52
N ALA A 214 0.44 6.16 21.17
CA ALA A 214 -0.33 5.22 21.99
C ALA A 214 0.52 4.46 23.03
N GLY A 215 1.59 5.08 23.53
CA GLY A 215 2.47 4.50 24.54
C GLY A 215 3.55 3.54 24.03
N VAL A 216 3.69 3.32 22.72
CA VAL A 216 4.66 2.36 22.16
C VAL A 216 5.54 2.97 21.07
N LYS A 217 6.75 2.43 20.86
CA LYS A 217 7.61 2.78 19.73
C LYS A 217 7.88 1.53 18.91
N VAL A 218 7.49 1.55 17.64
CA VAL A 218 7.87 0.56 16.64
C VAL A 218 9.35 0.76 16.33
N PHE A 219 10.15 -0.31 16.41
CA PHE A 219 11.57 -0.30 16.04
C PHE A 219 11.90 -1.31 14.94
N HIS A 220 11.01 -2.27 14.67
CA HIS A 220 11.07 -3.19 13.54
C HIS A 220 9.73 -3.21 12.81
N TYR A 221 9.77 -3.19 11.48
CA TYR A 221 8.59 -3.28 10.62
C TYR A 221 9.00 -3.97 9.32
N CYS A 222 8.46 -5.15 9.05
CA CYS A 222 8.66 -5.84 7.78
C CYS A 222 7.36 -6.49 7.31
N SER A 223 7.21 -6.70 6.00
CA SER A 223 6.05 -7.44 5.48
C SER A 223 6.40 -8.92 5.40
N VAL A 224 5.50 -9.77 5.87
CA VAL A 224 5.67 -11.23 5.90
C VAL A 224 4.82 -11.93 4.85
N LEU A 225 3.65 -11.38 4.53
CA LEU A 225 2.74 -11.92 3.52
C LEU A 225 2.15 -10.77 2.68
N ILE A 226 2.09 -10.98 1.37
CA ILE A 226 1.40 -10.12 0.41
C ILE A 226 0.32 -10.97 -0.26
N ALA A 227 -0.92 -10.48 -0.28
CA ALA A 227 -2.04 -11.17 -0.88
C ALA A 227 -2.71 -10.33 -1.98
N GLU A 228 -3.17 -11.04 -3.01
CA GLU A 228 -4.01 -10.51 -4.08
C GLU A 228 -5.24 -11.41 -4.24
N VAL A 229 -6.42 -10.80 -4.30
CA VAL A 229 -7.73 -11.46 -4.31
C VAL A 229 -8.51 -11.03 -5.54
N LYS A 230 -8.72 -11.96 -6.47
CA LYS A 230 -9.58 -11.77 -7.63
C LYS A 230 -11.02 -12.22 -7.34
N LYS A 231 -11.92 -11.86 -8.25
CA LYS A 231 -13.30 -12.34 -8.27
C LYS A 231 -13.38 -13.88 -8.26
N SER A 232 -14.56 -14.39 -7.95
CA SER A 232 -14.85 -15.82 -8.03
C SER A 232 -15.29 -16.21 -9.45
N PRO A 233 -15.03 -17.47 -9.86
CA PRO A 233 -15.61 -18.02 -11.08
C PRO A 233 -17.14 -17.86 -11.17
N PRO A 234 -17.71 -17.70 -12.38
CA PRO A 234 -19.16 -17.59 -12.59
C PRO A 234 -20.00 -18.73 -11.98
N ARG A 235 -21.07 -18.39 -11.25
CA ARG A 235 -21.92 -19.32 -10.47
C ARG A 235 -22.97 -20.13 -11.25
N GLY A 236 -22.88 -20.20 -12.58
CA GLY A 236 -23.99 -20.68 -13.42
C GLY A 236 -23.66 -21.84 -14.35
N ARG A 237 -22.44 -22.36 -14.30
CA ARG A 237 -22.06 -23.55 -15.05
C ARG A 237 -22.17 -24.74 -14.11
N ASP A 238 -22.73 -25.86 -14.58
CA ASP A 238 -22.81 -27.08 -13.78
C ASP A 238 -21.44 -27.34 -13.12
N SER A 239 -21.46 -27.41 -11.78
CA SER A 239 -20.30 -27.25 -10.89
C SER A 239 -19.30 -28.42 -10.90
N ALA A 240 -19.38 -29.25 -11.93
CA ALA A 240 -18.53 -30.42 -12.18
C ALA A 240 -17.82 -30.34 -13.54
N ASN A 241 -17.88 -29.19 -14.21
CA ASN A 241 -17.31 -29.02 -15.54
C ASN A 241 -15.85 -28.56 -15.46
N GLU A 242 -15.00 -29.19 -16.28
CA GLU A 242 -13.60 -28.79 -16.55
C GLU A 242 -13.44 -27.28 -16.80
N MET A 243 -14.47 -26.65 -17.38
CA MET A 243 -14.51 -25.19 -17.60
C MET A 243 -14.46 -24.36 -16.32
N GLN A 244 -15.01 -24.83 -15.20
CA GLN A 244 -14.95 -24.12 -13.93
C GLN A 244 -13.52 -24.17 -13.36
N GLU A 245 -12.86 -25.32 -13.45
CA GLU A 245 -11.46 -25.45 -13.02
C GLU A 245 -10.55 -24.54 -13.84
N LEU A 246 -10.72 -24.50 -15.17
CA LEU A 246 -9.98 -23.57 -16.02
C LEU A 246 -10.18 -22.10 -15.63
N GLU A 247 -11.40 -21.71 -15.23
CA GLU A 247 -11.67 -20.36 -14.74
C GLU A 247 -11.04 -20.09 -13.37
N ILE A 248 -11.03 -21.08 -12.47
CA ILE A 248 -10.31 -20.99 -11.17
C ILE A 248 -8.83 -20.74 -11.42
N PHE A 249 -8.18 -21.56 -12.25
CA PHE A 249 -6.77 -21.41 -12.56
C PHE A 249 -6.46 -20.09 -13.26
N SER A 250 -7.32 -19.64 -14.19
CA SER A 250 -7.14 -18.33 -14.83
C SER A 250 -7.22 -17.17 -13.84
N ASP A 251 -8.18 -17.16 -12.91
CA ASP A 251 -8.27 -16.11 -11.89
C ASP A 251 -7.07 -16.17 -10.91
N LEU A 252 -6.59 -17.37 -10.55
CA LEU A 252 -5.38 -17.55 -9.73
C LEU A 252 -4.13 -17.05 -10.46
N GLU A 253 -3.96 -17.37 -11.74
CA GLU A 253 -2.82 -16.92 -12.56
C GLU A 253 -2.78 -15.38 -12.69
N HIS A 254 -3.95 -14.75 -12.84
CA HIS A 254 -4.05 -13.29 -12.79
C HIS A 254 -3.60 -12.74 -11.43
N ALA A 255 -4.04 -13.34 -10.32
CA ALA A 255 -3.61 -12.95 -8.97
C ALA A 255 -2.09 -13.11 -8.80
N GLN A 256 -1.52 -14.23 -9.26
CA GLN A 256 -0.08 -14.50 -9.22
C GLN A 256 0.71 -13.48 -10.05
N THR A 257 0.23 -13.11 -11.23
CA THR A 257 0.88 -12.11 -12.09
C THR A 257 0.96 -10.73 -11.43
N ASP A 258 -0.08 -10.33 -10.70
CA ASP A 258 -0.07 -9.09 -9.92
C ASP A 258 0.83 -9.21 -8.69
N LEU A 259 0.82 -10.35 -7.98
CA LEU A 259 1.74 -10.65 -6.89
C LEU A 259 3.20 -10.57 -7.30
N LEU A 260 3.58 -11.05 -8.49
CA LEU A 260 4.96 -10.94 -8.99
C LEU A 260 5.41 -9.48 -9.09
N GLN A 261 4.53 -8.59 -9.57
CA GLN A 261 4.81 -7.15 -9.61
C GLN A 261 4.96 -6.58 -8.20
N TYR A 262 4.13 -7.01 -7.25
CA TYR A 262 4.22 -6.55 -5.86
C TYR A 262 5.49 -7.04 -5.17
N CYS A 263 5.88 -8.30 -5.38
CA CYS A 263 7.12 -8.86 -4.88
C CYS A 263 8.34 -8.10 -5.42
N ALA A 264 8.34 -7.73 -6.71
CA ALA A 264 9.42 -6.94 -7.31
C ALA A 264 9.54 -5.56 -6.67
N VAL A 265 8.40 -4.88 -6.46
CA VAL A 265 8.36 -3.59 -5.76
C VAL A 265 8.78 -3.73 -4.29
N PHE A 266 8.34 -4.81 -3.63
CA PHE A 266 8.66 -5.12 -2.25
C PHE A 266 10.16 -5.33 -2.04
N PHE A 267 10.80 -6.21 -2.81
CA PHE A 267 12.22 -6.50 -2.64
C PHE A 267 13.13 -5.32 -3.01
N GLN A 268 12.69 -4.44 -3.91
CA GLN A 268 13.37 -3.18 -4.18
C GLN A 268 13.24 -2.18 -3.02
N ARG A 269 12.06 -2.10 -2.39
CA ARG A 269 11.82 -1.19 -1.26
C ARG A 269 12.52 -1.65 0.02
N TYR A 270 12.59 -2.95 0.24
CA TYR A 270 13.13 -3.55 1.45
C TYR A 270 14.40 -4.34 1.12
N GLU A 271 15.53 -3.64 0.99
CA GLU A 271 16.83 -4.17 0.55
C GLU A 271 17.40 -5.29 1.43
N ASP A 272 16.90 -5.49 2.65
CA ASP A 272 17.34 -6.62 3.49
C ASP A 272 16.43 -7.85 3.40
N ALA A 273 15.22 -7.71 2.84
CA ALA A 273 14.25 -8.81 2.76
C ALA A 273 14.71 -9.92 1.81
N GLN A 274 14.82 -11.15 2.33
CA GLN A 274 15.25 -12.31 1.53
C GLN A 274 14.09 -13.08 0.91
N SER A 275 12.94 -13.09 1.58
CA SER A 275 11.73 -13.76 1.13
C SER A 275 10.46 -13.07 1.61
N VAL A 276 9.34 -13.41 0.99
CA VAL A 276 7.98 -13.02 1.38
C VAL A 276 7.00 -14.14 1.02
N ILE A 277 5.92 -14.29 1.78
CA ILE A 277 4.83 -15.20 1.43
C ILE A 277 3.96 -14.49 0.39
N ALA A 278 3.78 -15.09 -0.78
CA ALA A 278 2.82 -14.63 -1.78
C ALA A 278 1.55 -15.47 -1.69
N PHE A 279 0.39 -14.81 -1.58
CA PHE A 279 -0.90 -15.46 -1.38
C PHE A 279 -1.87 -15.05 -2.50
N ALA A 280 -2.15 -15.97 -3.41
CA ALA A 280 -3.00 -15.75 -4.57
C ALA A 280 -4.41 -16.31 -4.33
N ALA A 281 -5.44 -15.52 -4.60
CA ALA A 281 -6.83 -15.95 -4.42
C ALA A 281 -7.71 -15.56 -5.62
N GLY A 282 -8.68 -16.43 -5.93
CA GLY A 282 -9.77 -16.19 -6.86
C GLY A 282 -11.08 -16.64 -6.23
N GLY A 283 -11.88 -15.71 -5.72
CA GLY A 283 -13.08 -16.05 -4.95
C GLY A 283 -12.75 -16.71 -3.62
N LEU A 284 -13.14 -17.97 -3.41
CA LEU A 284 -12.75 -18.76 -2.22
C LEU A 284 -11.50 -19.62 -2.45
N TYR A 285 -11.06 -19.74 -3.70
CA TYR A 285 -10.01 -20.64 -4.12
C TYR A 285 -8.69 -19.90 -3.93
N TRP A 286 -7.69 -20.56 -3.37
CA TRP A 286 -6.43 -19.89 -3.09
C TRP A 286 -5.23 -20.82 -3.15
N GLN A 287 -4.08 -20.21 -3.37
CA GLN A 287 -2.76 -20.84 -3.38
C GLN A 287 -1.78 -19.91 -2.68
N TRP A 288 -0.62 -20.45 -2.29
CA TRP A 288 0.46 -19.63 -1.76
C TRP A 288 1.81 -20.23 -2.07
N SER A 289 2.84 -19.41 -2.01
CA SER A 289 4.22 -19.86 -2.07
C SER A 289 5.14 -18.92 -1.31
N ILE A 290 6.35 -19.39 -1.01
CA ILE A 290 7.43 -18.54 -0.50
C ILE A 290 8.20 -18.06 -1.71
N VAL A 291 8.27 -16.74 -1.87
CA VAL A 291 8.99 -16.09 -2.96
C VAL A 291 10.28 -15.53 -2.39
N TYR A 292 11.41 -15.93 -2.95
CA TYR A 292 12.72 -15.41 -2.60
C TYR A 292 13.10 -14.25 -3.52
N ARG A 293 13.90 -13.30 -3.01
CA ARG A 293 14.35 -12.14 -3.79
C ARG A 293 14.97 -12.52 -5.14
N ALA A 294 15.82 -13.55 -5.15
CA ALA A 294 16.55 -13.97 -6.34
C ALA A 294 15.65 -14.48 -7.47
N GLU A 295 14.39 -14.76 -7.17
CA GLU A 295 13.40 -15.35 -8.07
C GLU A 295 12.49 -14.31 -8.69
N VAL A 296 12.66 -13.04 -8.31
CA VAL A 296 11.79 -11.95 -8.71
C VAL A 296 12.54 -11.06 -9.70
N PRO A 297 11.90 -10.64 -10.80
CA PRO A 297 12.54 -9.79 -11.78
C PRO A 297 12.89 -8.43 -11.19
N LYS A 298 13.88 -7.77 -11.80
CA LYS A 298 14.28 -6.42 -11.42
C LYS A 298 13.16 -5.42 -11.69
N LEU A 299 13.21 -4.25 -11.03
CA LEU A 299 12.20 -3.20 -11.16
C LEU A 299 11.90 -2.77 -12.60
N ALA A 300 12.90 -2.77 -13.49
CA ALA A 300 12.73 -2.44 -14.90
C ALA A 300 11.66 -3.30 -15.60
N TRP A 301 11.48 -4.55 -15.16
CA TRP A 301 10.43 -5.44 -15.64
C TRP A 301 9.04 -4.93 -15.28
N VAL A 302 8.84 -4.46 -14.05
CA VAL A 302 7.53 -3.94 -13.56
C VAL A 302 7.07 -2.73 -14.38
N GLN A 303 8.02 -1.92 -14.86
CA GLN A 303 7.75 -0.67 -15.59
C GLN A 303 7.44 -0.88 -17.07
N ASN A 304 7.82 -2.02 -17.65
CA ASN A 304 7.64 -2.27 -19.08
C ASN A 304 6.65 -3.43 -19.31
N PRO A 305 5.41 -3.12 -19.74
CA PRO A 305 4.38 -4.12 -20.01
C PRO A 305 4.79 -5.18 -21.04
N MET A 306 5.71 -4.87 -21.96
CA MET A 306 6.10 -5.82 -23.02
C MET A 306 6.85 -7.04 -22.50
N PHE A 307 7.41 -7.00 -21.29
CA PHE A 307 8.13 -8.15 -20.72
C PHE A 307 7.22 -9.15 -20.00
N ARG A 308 5.91 -8.93 -19.94
CA ARG A 308 5.04 -9.75 -19.08
C ARG A 308 4.72 -11.12 -19.66
N ASP A 309 4.43 -11.21 -20.95
CA ASP A 309 3.85 -12.43 -21.53
C ASP A 309 4.90 -13.44 -22.03
N SER A 310 6.19 -13.07 -22.03
CA SER A 310 7.26 -13.89 -22.61
C SER A 310 8.50 -14.02 -21.73
N ASP A 311 8.45 -13.57 -20.48
CA ASP A 311 9.58 -13.69 -19.56
C ASP A 311 9.53 -15.06 -18.87
N PRO A 312 10.55 -15.92 -19.04
CA PRO A 312 10.62 -17.22 -18.37
C PRO A 312 10.47 -17.13 -16.85
N GLN A 313 10.83 -15.99 -16.24
CA GLN A 313 10.65 -15.80 -14.80
C GLN A 313 9.19 -15.76 -14.37
N VAL A 314 8.26 -15.39 -15.27
CA VAL A 314 6.82 -15.40 -14.99
C VAL A 314 6.32 -16.85 -14.91
N GLU A 315 6.71 -17.69 -15.86
CA GLU A 315 6.38 -19.12 -15.87
C GLU A 315 7.00 -19.83 -14.65
N ASP A 316 8.29 -19.58 -14.37
CA ASP A 316 8.98 -20.07 -13.18
C ASP A 316 8.32 -19.58 -11.88
N PHE A 317 7.69 -18.41 -11.88
CA PHE A 317 6.97 -17.89 -10.73
C PHE A 317 5.62 -18.58 -10.54
N HIS A 318 4.84 -18.79 -11.60
CA HIS A 318 3.55 -19.47 -11.54
C HIS A 318 3.69 -20.92 -11.07
N THR A 319 4.69 -21.65 -11.58
CA THR A 319 4.93 -23.06 -11.21
C THR A 319 5.19 -23.26 -9.71
N LYS A 320 5.64 -22.22 -8.98
CA LYS A 320 5.85 -22.28 -7.52
C LYS A 320 4.58 -22.41 -6.69
N PHE A 321 3.43 -21.99 -7.21
CA PHE A 321 2.16 -22.12 -6.51
C PHE A 321 1.61 -23.55 -6.60
N GLY A 322 2.19 -24.37 -7.48
CA GLY A 322 1.75 -25.74 -7.72
C GLY A 322 0.44 -25.81 -8.53
N LEU A 323 -0.03 -27.04 -8.74
CA LEU A 323 -1.27 -27.31 -9.47
C LEU A 323 -2.47 -27.44 -8.54
N ASP A 324 -2.26 -27.61 -7.24
CA ASP A 324 -3.33 -27.75 -6.26
C ASP A 324 -3.76 -26.38 -5.75
N TYR A 325 -5.07 -26.19 -5.58
CA TYR A 325 -5.64 -25.04 -4.89
C TYR A 325 -6.45 -25.49 -3.67
N PHE A 326 -6.62 -24.57 -2.72
CA PHE A 326 -7.36 -24.81 -1.50
C PHE A 326 -8.70 -24.07 -1.54
N VAL A 327 -9.71 -24.65 -0.89
CA VAL A 327 -11.07 -24.13 -0.82
C VAL A 327 -11.27 -23.51 0.56
N LEU A 328 -11.35 -22.18 0.65
CA LEU A 328 -11.48 -21.50 1.93
C LEU A 328 -12.69 -22.00 2.73
N GLY A 329 -12.48 -22.25 4.03
CA GLY A 329 -13.50 -22.78 4.93
C GLY A 329 -13.61 -24.31 4.98
N THR A 330 -12.71 -25.02 4.30
CA THR A 330 -12.60 -26.49 4.39
C THR A 330 -11.43 -26.92 5.25
N GLU A 331 -11.48 -28.15 5.77
CA GLU A 331 -10.41 -28.73 6.59
C GLU A 331 -9.03 -28.76 5.88
N PRO A 332 -8.91 -29.10 4.57
CA PRO A 332 -7.64 -28.99 3.85
C PRO A 332 -7.10 -27.55 3.81
N SER A 333 -7.96 -26.55 3.61
CA SER A 333 -7.56 -25.14 3.64
C SER A 333 -7.07 -24.73 5.03
N ASP A 334 -7.76 -25.16 6.10
CA ASP A 334 -7.37 -24.83 7.48
C ASP A 334 -6.05 -25.51 7.87
N ALA A 335 -5.81 -26.75 7.40
CA ALA A 335 -4.53 -27.42 7.56
C ALA A 335 -3.38 -26.64 6.91
N GLU A 336 -3.64 -26.06 5.73
CA GLU A 336 -2.63 -25.30 5.02
C GLU A 336 -2.37 -23.92 5.64
N LEU A 337 -3.40 -23.24 6.12
CA LEU A 337 -3.23 -22.01 6.90
C LEU A 337 -2.46 -22.27 8.19
N ARG A 338 -2.73 -23.38 8.88
CA ARG A 338 -1.89 -23.85 10.02
C ARG A 338 -0.45 -24.05 9.59
N ARG A 339 -0.19 -24.65 8.42
CA ARG A 339 1.18 -24.84 7.89
C ARG A 339 1.91 -23.51 7.70
N ILE A 340 1.25 -22.49 7.14
CA ILE A 340 1.81 -21.14 6.99
C ILE A 340 2.15 -20.53 8.37
N ILE A 341 1.20 -20.58 9.30
CA ILE A 341 1.37 -20.02 10.65
C ILE A 341 2.54 -20.70 11.37
N GLN A 342 2.54 -22.03 11.41
CA GLN A 342 3.49 -22.83 12.18
C GLN A 342 4.91 -22.72 11.62
N ASN A 343 5.06 -22.76 10.29
CA ASN A 343 6.37 -22.89 9.66
C ASN A 343 6.96 -21.55 9.21
N GLN A 344 6.11 -20.53 8.97
CA GLN A 344 6.57 -19.26 8.41
C GLN A 344 6.36 -18.11 9.41
N ILE A 345 5.12 -17.85 9.84
CA ILE A 345 4.81 -16.64 10.62
C ILE A 345 5.31 -16.76 12.07
N HIS A 346 5.02 -17.87 12.75
CA HIS A 346 5.40 -18.05 14.15
C HIS A 346 6.92 -18.00 14.37
N PRO A 347 7.77 -18.69 13.56
CA PRO A 347 9.22 -18.58 13.71
C PRO A 347 9.72 -17.14 13.51
N LEU A 348 9.17 -16.38 12.55
CA LEU A 348 9.57 -14.99 12.29
C LEU A 348 9.32 -14.08 13.49
N VAL A 349 8.17 -14.23 14.16
CA VAL A 349 7.80 -13.40 15.33
C VAL A 349 8.67 -13.69 16.56
N HIS A 350 9.23 -14.91 16.65
CA HIS A 350 10.07 -15.35 17.77
C HIS A 350 11.58 -15.28 17.47
N ASN A 351 11.98 -15.03 16.22
CA ASN A 351 13.38 -14.99 15.84
C ASN A 351 14.01 -13.62 16.17
N ALA A 352 14.76 -13.55 17.26
CA ALA A 352 15.49 -12.35 17.67
C ALA A 352 16.50 -11.86 16.61
N ALA A 353 17.10 -12.77 15.83
CA ALA A 353 18.02 -12.39 14.77
C ALA A 353 17.31 -11.68 13.59
N HIS A 354 16.04 -12.01 13.35
CA HIS A 354 15.22 -11.32 12.36
C HIS A 354 14.79 -9.91 12.82
N ILE A 355 14.51 -9.75 14.11
CA ILE A 355 14.08 -8.48 14.70
C ILE A 355 15.25 -7.50 14.87
N GLY A 356 16.46 -8.02 15.13
CA GLY A 356 17.62 -7.22 15.48
C GLY A 356 17.55 -6.68 16.92
N PRO A 357 18.62 -6.02 17.39
CA PRO A 357 18.64 -5.43 18.73
C PRO A 357 17.65 -4.26 18.82
N ALA A 358 16.89 -4.21 19.92
CA ALA A 358 16.09 -3.03 20.22
C ALA A 358 17.02 -1.80 20.38
N PRO A 359 16.65 -0.64 19.83
CA PRO A 359 17.44 0.57 20.01
C PRO A 359 17.49 0.92 21.51
N GLN A 360 18.67 1.31 22.00
CA GLN A 360 18.80 1.90 23.33
C GLN A 360 17.98 3.20 23.35
N LEU A 361 16.96 3.26 24.22
CA LEU A 361 16.03 4.38 24.33
C LEU A 361 16.57 5.52 25.18
#